data_AF-A0A2H3A2H0-F1
#
_entry.id   AF-A0A2H3A2H0-F1
#
_cell.length_a   1.000
_cell.length_b   1.000
_cell.length_c   1.000
_cell.angle_alpha   90.00
_cell.angle_beta   90.00
_cell.angle_gamma   90.00
#
_symmetry.space_group_name_H-M   'P 1'
#
loop_
_entity.id
_entity.type
_entity.pdbx_description
1 polymer ?
#
loop_
_entity_poly.entity_id
_entity_poly.type
_entity_poly.pdbx_seq_one_letter_code
_entity_poly.pdbx_strand_id
1 'polypeptide(L)'
;MAHVDYVLFEAALGYALFNVVHQADAVGAKLKEVQAAINELPKFSKMVNLVNFTPFSGHIEALENVNLISEGIVSDQLKSVLELNLPQTSGKKSKITLGVAERNLGSAIKAQFPGLSIETIETSAVVAELIRGIRLHAEKLLKGLQTGDLSKASLGLAHAYSRAKVKFNVTRNDNHIIQAIATVDFQDKGVNSFFMRLREWYGSHFPELQRFTSDNYTYAQLVGVIGDKKTLTDEKLHDIAAVLGEDGEKAQAIIDAAKVSMGYDLSAPDYEMIQQLSQLVVKQADNRRSTSTYLDEKLDQVAPNLKALLGSSVAARLISHAGSLTSLAKLPSSTLQILGAEKALFRALKTKGNTPKFGLLYHAGAIAKASKQNKGRMSRCVANKASMCSRIDVFSGEPDDRFGQAFKAQVDERLEFYATGKRPSKNTDVIKSVMETLGDAGEKLDEDMVDAPEAAASKKDKKDKKEKKDKKDKKEKKEKKRKHDDEDVAMTNVDDGEKKKKKKKSKGAKDDDVAPPKEPKRDVKLKGEHRDGASTSDKKEKKHKKDKKNNKLIKKEKLADENSAELDDDLDELAESKPKKKDKSKKSKKNKQVE
;
A
#
# COMPACT_ATOMS: atom_id res chain seq x y z
N MET A 1 36.68 -42.51 9.72
CA MET A 1 36.65 -41.05 9.50
C MET A 1 35.65 -40.79 8.38
N ALA A 2 34.80 -39.78 8.53
CA ALA A 2 33.94 -39.33 7.44
C ALA A 2 34.83 -38.65 6.38
N HIS A 3 35.08 -39.32 5.27
CA HIS A 3 35.94 -38.81 4.19
C HIS A 3 35.03 -38.16 3.15
N VAL A 4 35.14 -36.83 3.01
CA VAL A 4 34.32 -36.02 2.13
C VAL A 4 35.19 -35.58 0.96
N ASP A 5 34.89 -36.01 -0.26
CA ASP A 5 35.73 -35.68 -1.42
C ASP A 5 35.32 -34.33 -2.01
N TYR A 6 34.01 -34.11 -2.18
CA TYR A 6 33.43 -32.90 -2.73
C TYR A 6 32.37 -32.32 -1.82
N VAL A 7 32.14 -31.02 -1.90
CA VAL A 7 31.04 -30.31 -1.22
C VAL A 7 30.27 -29.47 -2.23
N LEU A 8 28.96 -29.69 -2.31
CA LEU A 8 28.03 -28.87 -3.07
C LEU A 8 27.63 -27.65 -2.22
N PHE A 9 27.82 -26.46 -2.77
CA PHE A 9 27.36 -25.21 -2.18
C PHE A 9 26.39 -24.50 -3.13
N GLU A 10 25.16 -24.32 -2.64
CA GLU A 10 24.08 -23.67 -3.36
C GLU A 10 24.05 -22.19 -2.98
N ALA A 11 24.22 -21.30 -3.97
CA ALA A 11 24.27 -19.87 -3.79
C ALA A 11 23.16 -19.18 -4.59
N ALA A 12 22.78 -17.96 -4.20
CA ALA A 12 21.78 -17.18 -4.93
C ALA A 12 22.17 -16.85 -6.38
N LEU A 13 23.47 -16.94 -6.71
CA LEU A 13 24.01 -16.72 -8.05
C LEU A 13 24.18 -18.01 -8.87
N GLY A 14 24.12 -19.20 -8.27
CA GLY A 14 24.41 -20.46 -8.96
C GLY A 14 24.91 -21.58 -8.06
N TYR A 15 25.33 -22.68 -8.68
CA TYR A 15 25.90 -23.84 -7.99
C TYR A 15 27.43 -23.79 -7.99
N ALA A 16 28.04 -24.01 -6.82
CA ALA A 16 29.49 -24.14 -6.66
C ALA A 16 29.84 -25.55 -6.17
N LEU A 17 30.83 -26.17 -6.81
CA LEU A 17 31.40 -27.45 -6.36
C LEU A 17 32.82 -27.22 -5.85
N PHE A 18 33.05 -27.60 -4.60
CA PHE A 18 34.35 -27.56 -3.95
C PHE A 18 34.92 -28.97 -3.79
N ASN A 19 36.24 -29.11 -3.95
CA ASN A 19 37.01 -30.32 -3.63
C ASN A 19 37.71 -30.12 -2.29
N VAL A 20 37.64 -31.11 -1.40
CA VAL A 20 38.26 -31.08 -0.08
C VAL A 20 39.64 -31.72 -0.14
N VAL A 21 40.68 -30.90 -0.22
CA VAL A 21 42.09 -31.37 -0.34
C VAL A 21 42.65 -31.83 1.00
N HIS A 22 42.22 -31.19 2.10
CA HIS A 22 42.60 -31.59 3.45
C HIS A 22 41.34 -31.82 4.27
N GLN A 23 41.12 -33.08 4.64
CA GLN A 23 40.01 -33.50 5.49
C GLN A 23 40.11 -32.80 6.85
N ALA A 24 39.00 -32.24 7.34
CA ALA A 24 38.97 -31.66 8.67
C ALA A 24 38.96 -32.78 9.74
N ASP A 25 39.60 -32.51 10.88
CA ASP A 25 39.69 -33.49 11.97
C ASP A 25 38.30 -33.73 12.60
N ALA A 26 37.73 -34.90 12.33
CA ALA A 26 36.44 -35.33 12.85
C ALA A 26 36.43 -35.55 14.38
N VAL A 27 37.59 -35.84 14.98
CA VAL A 27 37.73 -36.05 16.45
C VAL A 27 37.95 -34.72 17.15
N GLY A 28 38.84 -33.88 16.59
CA GLY A 28 39.15 -32.53 17.06
C GLY A 28 38.17 -31.43 16.61
N ALA A 29 37.08 -31.73 15.91
CA ALA A 29 36.16 -30.73 15.33
C ALA A 29 35.62 -29.67 16.32
N LYS A 30 35.55 -30.01 17.62
CA LYS A 30 35.09 -29.11 18.70
C LYS A 30 36.22 -28.36 19.41
N LEU A 31 37.48 -28.58 19.04
CA LEU A 31 38.63 -27.85 19.58
C LEU A 31 38.60 -26.39 19.11
N LYS A 32 38.93 -25.47 20.02
CA LYS A 32 38.91 -24.03 19.75
C LYS A 32 39.83 -23.63 18.58
N GLU A 33 40.95 -24.31 18.44
CA GLU A 33 41.95 -24.07 17.39
C GLU A 33 41.43 -24.44 16.00
N VAL A 34 40.75 -25.58 15.88
CA VAL A 34 40.11 -26.05 14.63
C VAL A 34 38.97 -25.10 14.22
N GLN A 35 38.14 -24.69 15.18
CA GLN A 35 37.07 -23.71 14.95
C GLN A 35 37.62 -22.33 14.55
N ALA A 36 38.72 -21.88 15.15
CA ALA A 36 39.40 -20.65 14.76
C ALA A 36 39.99 -20.74 13.34
N ALA A 37 40.54 -21.90 12.96
CA ALA A 37 41.12 -22.13 11.64
C ALA A 37 40.08 -22.05 10.49
N ILE A 38 38.81 -22.37 10.74
CA ILE A 38 37.71 -22.21 9.76
C ILE A 38 37.37 -20.73 9.56
N ASN A 39 37.43 -19.91 10.61
CA ASN A 39 37.16 -18.47 10.52
C ASN A 39 38.29 -17.71 9.78
N GLU A 40 39.50 -18.25 9.73
CA GLU A 40 40.64 -17.65 9.03
C GLU A 40 40.73 -18.12 7.57
N LEU A 41 40.43 -17.24 6.61
CA LEU A 41 40.50 -17.51 5.18
C LEU A 41 41.82 -18.21 4.72
N PRO A 42 43.04 -17.81 5.15
CA PRO A 42 44.29 -18.41 4.66
C PRO A 42 44.54 -19.85 5.16
N LYS A 43 43.83 -20.27 6.22
CA LYS A 43 43.82 -21.65 6.71
C LYS A 43 42.71 -22.45 6.02
N PHE A 44 41.51 -21.87 5.92
CA PHE A 44 40.37 -22.52 5.29
C PHE A 44 40.54 -22.75 3.78
N SER A 45 41.17 -21.82 3.04
CA SER A 45 41.45 -21.97 1.61
C SER A 45 42.44 -23.08 1.26
N LYS A 46 43.15 -23.63 2.25
CA LYS A 46 43.99 -24.84 2.08
C LYS A 46 43.17 -26.12 2.23
N MET A 47 42.01 -26.06 2.89
CA MET A 47 41.12 -27.21 3.08
C MET A 47 40.24 -27.44 1.85
N VAL A 48 39.69 -26.36 1.27
CA VAL A 48 38.75 -26.41 0.15
C VAL A 48 39.25 -25.66 -1.08
N ASN A 49 39.18 -26.30 -2.24
CA ASN A 49 39.47 -25.70 -3.54
C ASN A 49 38.20 -25.66 -4.41
N LEU A 50 37.91 -24.51 -5.02
CA LEU A 50 36.82 -24.40 -6.00
C LEU A 50 37.16 -25.19 -7.26
N VAL A 51 36.31 -26.14 -7.63
CA VAL A 51 36.42 -26.93 -8.88
C VAL A 51 35.72 -26.20 -10.01
N ASN A 52 34.44 -25.87 -9.80
CA ASN A 52 33.60 -25.19 -10.78
C ASN A 52 32.57 -24.33 -10.05
N PHE A 53 32.23 -23.19 -10.65
CA PHE A 53 31.11 -22.35 -10.29
C PHE A 53 30.26 -22.12 -11.55
N THR A 54 29.05 -22.65 -11.54
CA THR A 54 28.09 -22.50 -12.65
C THR A 54 27.03 -21.48 -12.23
N PRO A 55 27.10 -20.22 -12.72
CA PRO A 55 26.10 -19.22 -12.43
C PRO A 55 24.78 -19.53 -13.15
N PHE A 56 23.65 -19.10 -12.56
CA PHE A 56 22.36 -19.12 -13.23
C PHE A 56 22.34 -18.10 -14.38
N SER A 57 21.69 -18.44 -15.49
CA SER A 57 21.57 -17.57 -16.67
C SER A 57 20.69 -16.34 -16.42
N GLY A 58 19.77 -16.42 -15.45
CA GLY A 58 18.89 -15.31 -15.09
C GLY A 58 18.04 -15.56 -13.85
N HIS A 59 17.29 -14.53 -13.46
CA HIS A 59 16.49 -14.52 -12.22
C HIS A 59 15.30 -15.50 -12.24
N ILE A 60 14.76 -15.84 -13.41
CA ILE A 60 13.66 -16.80 -13.56
C ILE A 60 14.17 -18.21 -13.23
N GLU A 61 15.28 -18.60 -13.84
CA GLU A 61 15.96 -19.87 -13.60
C GLU A 61 16.47 -19.98 -12.15
N ALA A 62 17.04 -18.90 -11.58
CA ALA A 62 17.41 -18.88 -10.17
C ALA A 62 16.20 -19.09 -9.23
N LEU A 63 15.04 -18.52 -9.55
CA LEU A 63 13.79 -18.69 -8.79
C LEU A 63 13.26 -20.12 -8.90
N GLU A 64 13.29 -20.71 -10.10
CA GLU A 64 12.89 -22.10 -10.35
C GLU A 64 13.79 -23.08 -9.58
N ASN A 65 15.11 -22.95 -9.70
CA ASN A 65 16.07 -23.76 -8.94
C ASN A 65 15.85 -23.63 -7.43
N VAL A 66 15.63 -22.43 -6.87
CA VAL A 66 15.35 -22.27 -5.44
C VAL A 66 14.04 -22.92 -5.00
N ASN A 67 12.99 -22.89 -5.85
CA ASN A 67 11.75 -23.62 -5.55
C ASN A 67 12.00 -25.14 -5.52
N LEU A 68 12.72 -25.68 -6.50
CA LEU A 68 13.05 -27.11 -6.58
C LEU A 68 13.95 -27.56 -5.42
N ILE A 69 15.01 -26.81 -5.09
CA ILE A 69 15.87 -27.05 -3.92
C ILE A 69 15.02 -27.06 -2.64
N SER A 70 14.15 -26.06 -2.45
CA SER A 70 13.27 -25.96 -1.27
C SER A 70 12.25 -27.10 -1.15
N GLU A 71 12.03 -27.85 -2.23
CA GLU A 71 11.17 -29.03 -2.26
C GLU A 71 11.98 -30.35 -2.25
N GLY A 72 13.32 -30.25 -2.25
CA GLY A 72 14.25 -31.38 -2.24
C GLY A 72 14.42 -32.07 -3.60
N ILE A 73 14.02 -31.41 -4.69
CA ILE A 73 14.05 -31.94 -6.06
C ILE A 73 15.32 -31.47 -6.77
N VAL A 74 16.01 -32.39 -7.45
CA VAL A 74 17.19 -32.07 -8.27
C VAL A 74 16.74 -31.47 -9.60
N SER A 75 17.18 -30.25 -9.91
CA SER A 75 16.94 -29.61 -11.21
C SER A 75 17.84 -30.21 -12.30
N ASP A 76 17.43 -30.07 -13.57
CA ASP A 76 18.24 -30.52 -14.70
C ASP A 76 19.59 -29.78 -14.79
N GLN A 77 19.64 -28.52 -14.35
CA GLN A 77 20.92 -27.79 -14.21
C GLN A 77 21.82 -28.40 -13.14
N LEU A 78 21.31 -28.67 -11.94
CA LEU A 78 22.09 -29.29 -10.88
C LEU A 78 22.61 -30.67 -11.33
N LYS A 79 21.76 -31.45 -11.99
CA LYS A 79 22.14 -32.73 -12.60
C LYS A 79 23.29 -32.57 -13.61
N SER A 80 23.18 -31.62 -14.54
CA SER A 80 24.23 -31.31 -15.53
C SER A 80 25.55 -30.87 -14.87
N VAL A 81 25.48 -30.05 -13.81
CA VAL A 81 26.64 -29.61 -13.04
C VAL A 81 27.33 -30.78 -12.34
N LEU A 82 26.56 -31.72 -11.77
CA LEU A 82 27.12 -32.91 -11.12
C LEU A 82 27.72 -33.88 -12.15
N GLU A 83 27.07 -34.10 -13.29
CA GLU A 83 27.57 -34.95 -14.38
C GLU A 83 28.88 -34.43 -15.00
N LEU A 84 29.01 -33.11 -15.18
CA LEU A 84 30.21 -32.51 -15.79
C LEU A 84 31.43 -32.53 -14.87
N ASN A 85 31.22 -32.39 -13.55
CA ASN A 85 32.30 -32.13 -12.59
C ASN A 85 32.70 -33.33 -11.72
N LEU A 86 31.86 -34.37 -11.60
CA LEU A 86 32.16 -35.56 -10.80
C LEU A 86 32.66 -36.72 -11.68
N PRO A 87 33.73 -37.43 -11.29
CA PRO A 87 34.19 -38.63 -11.99
C PRO A 87 33.10 -39.72 -12.04
N GLN A 88 32.83 -40.25 -13.23
CA GLN A 88 31.90 -41.37 -13.37
C GLN A 88 32.47 -42.65 -12.71
N THR A 89 31.92 -43.02 -11.55
CA THR A 89 32.25 -44.27 -10.85
C THR A 89 31.09 -45.26 -10.87
N SER A 90 31.41 -46.55 -11.05
CA SER A 90 30.44 -47.65 -11.02
C SER A 90 30.06 -48.13 -9.61
N GLY A 91 30.43 -47.36 -8.56
CA GLY A 91 30.04 -47.58 -7.16
C GLY A 91 30.63 -48.83 -6.46
N LYS A 92 31.29 -49.72 -7.22
CA LYS A 92 31.77 -51.04 -6.74
C LYS A 92 33.22 -51.07 -6.24
N LYS A 93 34.08 -50.12 -6.61
CA LYS A 93 35.52 -50.10 -6.24
C LYS A 93 36.03 -48.78 -5.68
N SER A 94 35.48 -47.65 -6.13
CA SER A 94 35.69 -46.32 -5.54
C SER A 94 34.34 -45.66 -5.34
N LYS A 95 34.08 -45.13 -4.14
CA LYS A 95 32.91 -44.33 -3.83
C LYS A 95 33.37 -42.90 -3.64
N ILE A 96 32.66 -41.95 -4.23
CA ILE A 96 32.94 -40.52 -4.10
C ILE A 96 31.92 -39.96 -3.12
N THR A 97 32.38 -39.35 -2.04
CA THR A 97 31.52 -38.74 -1.02
C THR A 97 31.27 -37.28 -1.34
N LEU A 98 30.01 -36.95 -1.59
CA LEU A 98 29.52 -35.59 -1.77
C LEU A 98 28.86 -35.08 -0.48
N GLY A 99 29.36 -33.98 0.06
CA GLY A 99 28.72 -33.20 1.13
C GLY A 99 27.60 -32.32 0.56
N VAL A 100 26.38 -32.47 1.07
CA VAL A 100 25.18 -31.72 0.66
C VAL A 100 24.53 -31.04 1.87
N ALA A 101 23.95 -29.85 1.69
CA ALA A 101 23.30 -29.13 2.78
C ALA A 101 22.05 -29.86 3.31
N GLU A 102 21.11 -30.19 2.41
CA GLU A 102 19.83 -30.80 2.75
C GLU A 102 19.77 -32.32 2.59
N ARG A 103 19.01 -32.97 3.48
CA ARG A 103 18.77 -34.42 3.47
C ARG A 103 17.85 -34.89 2.34
N ASN A 104 16.81 -34.13 2.01
CA ASN A 104 15.87 -34.50 0.96
C ASN A 104 16.56 -34.44 -0.40
N LEU A 105 17.22 -33.31 -0.69
CA LEU A 105 18.07 -33.13 -1.86
C LEU A 105 19.16 -34.21 -1.94
N GLY A 106 19.88 -34.47 -0.85
CA GLY A 106 20.89 -35.54 -0.82
C GLY A 106 20.32 -36.93 -1.14
N SER A 107 19.08 -37.21 -0.74
CA SER A 107 18.40 -38.46 -1.09
C SER A 107 18.01 -38.52 -2.57
N ALA A 108 17.56 -37.40 -3.15
CA ALA A 108 17.23 -37.29 -4.57
C ALA A 108 18.46 -37.39 -5.47
N ILE A 109 19.58 -36.73 -5.12
CA ILE A 109 20.87 -36.87 -5.83
C ILE A 109 21.33 -38.32 -5.78
N LYS A 110 21.23 -39.01 -4.64
CA LYS A 110 21.61 -40.43 -4.51
C LYS A 110 20.77 -41.36 -5.41
N ALA A 111 19.50 -41.04 -5.62
CA ALA A 111 18.62 -41.79 -6.52
C ALA A 111 19.02 -41.64 -7.99
N GLN A 112 19.49 -40.45 -8.40
CA GLN A 112 19.99 -40.19 -9.76
C GLN A 112 21.42 -40.72 -9.97
N PHE A 113 22.27 -40.67 -8.94
CA PHE A 113 23.70 -41.00 -9.02
C PHE A 113 24.08 -42.12 -8.02
N PRO A 114 23.82 -43.40 -8.36
CA PRO A 114 24.05 -44.53 -7.45
C PRO A 114 25.54 -44.80 -7.14
N GLY A 115 26.47 -44.16 -7.85
CA GLY A 115 27.92 -44.23 -7.58
C GLY A 115 28.39 -43.34 -6.42
N LEU A 116 27.57 -42.40 -5.95
CA LEU A 116 27.94 -41.42 -4.91
C LEU A 116 27.56 -41.90 -3.51
N SER A 117 28.50 -41.80 -2.56
CA SER A 117 28.17 -41.63 -1.15
C SER A 117 27.72 -40.18 -0.94
N ILE A 118 26.67 -39.97 -0.15
CA ILE A 118 26.21 -38.62 0.18
C ILE A 118 26.17 -38.48 1.69
N GLU A 119 26.89 -37.50 2.18
CA GLU A 119 26.87 -37.05 3.57
C GLU A 119 26.16 -35.69 3.62
N THR A 120 25.35 -35.51 4.66
CA THR A 120 24.63 -34.24 4.88
C THR A 120 24.95 -33.65 6.25
N ILE A 121 24.63 -32.37 6.42
CA ILE A 121 24.84 -31.59 7.67
C ILE A 121 24.30 -32.32 8.91
N GLU A 122 23.15 -33.01 8.80
CA GLU A 122 22.57 -33.79 9.89
C GLU A 122 23.36 -35.06 10.25
N THR A 123 23.98 -35.68 9.25
CA THR A 123 24.69 -36.97 9.39
C THR A 123 26.18 -36.81 9.74
N SER A 124 26.79 -35.69 9.33
CA SER A 124 28.23 -35.46 9.39
C SER A 124 28.53 -34.05 9.83
N ALA A 125 29.01 -33.90 11.06
CA ALA A 125 29.43 -32.61 11.62
C ALA A 125 30.61 -31.99 10.83
N VAL A 126 31.40 -32.82 10.12
CA VAL A 126 32.48 -32.36 9.23
C VAL A 126 31.90 -31.61 8.03
N VAL A 127 30.88 -32.16 7.37
CA VAL A 127 30.17 -31.49 6.26
C VAL A 127 29.51 -30.19 6.73
N ALA A 128 28.93 -30.18 7.93
CA ALA A 128 28.34 -28.99 8.53
C ALA A 128 29.35 -27.83 8.65
N GLU A 129 30.54 -28.09 9.18
CA GLU A 129 31.59 -27.08 9.35
C GLU A 129 32.23 -26.66 8.02
N LEU A 130 32.39 -27.58 7.07
CA LEU A 130 32.87 -27.26 5.71
C LEU A 130 31.89 -26.33 4.97
N ILE A 131 30.59 -26.64 4.97
CA ILE A 131 29.56 -25.80 4.33
C ILE A 131 29.46 -24.43 5.04
N ARG A 132 29.61 -24.39 6.37
CA ARG A 132 29.65 -23.15 7.15
C ARG A 132 30.85 -22.28 6.78
N GLY A 133 32.05 -22.87 6.68
CA GLY A 133 33.26 -22.17 6.25
C GLY A 133 33.18 -21.64 4.82
N ILE A 134 32.65 -22.45 3.90
CA ILE A 134 32.38 -22.02 2.51
C ILE A 134 31.41 -20.84 2.51
N ARG A 135 30.32 -20.90 3.29
CA ARG A 135 29.34 -19.80 3.40
C ARG A 135 29.95 -18.51 3.97
N LEU A 136 30.81 -18.62 4.99
CA LEU A 136 31.48 -17.47 5.61
C LEU A 136 32.44 -16.76 4.62
N HIS A 137 33.13 -17.53 3.78
CA HIS A 137 34.15 -17.01 2.86
C HIS A 137 33.68 -16.96 1.39
N ALA A 138 32.38 -17.15 1.13
CA ALA A 138 31.84 -17.38 -0.22
C ALA A 138 32.25 -16.30 -1.23
N GLU A 139 32.15 -15.01 -0.86
CA GLU A 139 32.53 -13.88 -1.72
C GLU A 139 34.02 -13.87 -2.12
N LYS A 140 34.89 -14.53 -1.34
CA LYS A 140 36.35 -14.59 -1.57
C LYS A 140 36.79 -15.93 -2.20
N LEU A 141 36.00 -16.98 -2.04
CA LEU A 141 36.24 -18.30 -2.61
C LEU A 141 35.71 -18.41 -4.06
N LEU A 142 34.60 -17.73 -4.36
CA LEU A 142 34.03 -17.66 -5.70
C LEU A 142 34.80 -16.63 -6.55
N LYS A 143 35.69 -17.11 -7.41
CA LYS A 143 36.51 -16.26 -8.28
C LYS A 143 35.62 -15.53 -9.31
N GLY A 144 35.83 -14.21 -9.46
CA GLY A 144 35.16 -13.40 -10.48
C GLY A 144 33.92 -12.62 -10.02
N LEU A 145 33.54 -12.70 -8.73
CA LEU A 145 32.50 -11.86 -8.14
C LEU A 145 33.14 -10.61 -7.49
N GLN A 146 32.42 -9.48 -7.49
CA GLN A 146 32.77 -8.35 -6.63
C GLN A 146 32.17 -8.53 -5.22
N THR A 147 32.80 -7.89 -4.23
CA THR A 147 32.29 -7.87 -2.85
C THR A 147 30.89 -7.25 -2.81
N GLY A 148 29.91 -7.96 -2.26
CA GLY A 148 28.52 -7.53 -2.21
C GLY A 148 27.63 -7.93 -3.40
N ASP A 149 28.15 -8.58 -4.45
CA ASP A 149 27.29 -9.10 -5.53
C ASP A 149 26.39 -10.24 -5.03
N LEU A 150 26.96 -11.13 -4.20
CA LEU A 150 26.24 -12.26 -3.61
C LEU A 150 25.09 -11.79 -2.69
N SER A 151 25.29 -10.70 -1.93
CA SER A 151 24.25 -10.16 -1.05
C SER A 151 23.13 -9.46 -1.83
N LYS A 152 23.45 -8.69 -2.89
CA LYS A 152 22.47 -8.11 -3.82
C LYS A 152 21.64 -9.20 -4.51
N ALA A 153 22.29 -10.25 -5.03
CA ALA A 153 21.61 -11.38 -5.65
C ALA A 153 20.71 -12.12 -4.66
N SER A 154 21.19 -12.37 -3.44
CA SER A 154 20.41 -12.99 -2.37
C SER A 154 19.17 -12.17 -2.00
N LEU A 155 19.27 -10.84 -1.95
CA LEU A 155 18.13 -9.94 -1.69
C LEU A 155 17.10 -10.00 -2.83
N GLY A 156 17.54 -9.92 -4.09
CA GLY A 156 16.67 -10.02 -5.26
C GLY A 156 15.92 -11.36 -5.33
N LEU A 157 16.64 -12.46 -5.09
CA LEU A 157 16.10 -13.81 -5.10
C LEU A 157 15.16 -14.06 -3.91
N ALA A 158 15.48 -13.57 -2.71
CA ALA A 158 14.60 -13.65 -1.54
C ALA A 158 13.29 -12.88 -1.77
N HIS A 159 13.34 -11.71 -2.41
CA HIS A 159 12.14 -10.96 -2.81
C HIS A 159 11.33 -11.69 -3.91
N ALA A 160 11.99 -12.34 -4.87
CA ALA A 160 11.30 -13.13 -5.89
C ALA A 160 10.61 -14.36 -5.28
N TYR A 161 11.34 -15.16 -4.51
CA TYR A 161 10.85 -16.35 -3.81
C TYR A 161 9.68 -16.02 -2.89
N SER A 162 9.82 -15.01 -2.03
CA SER A 162 8.76 -14.62 -1.09
C SER A 162 7.50 -14.14 -1.82
N ARG A 163 7.64 -13.36 -2.90
CA ARG A 163 6.49 -12.91 -3.71
C ARG A 163 5.79 -14.08 -4.41
N ALA A 164 6.54 -15.05 -4.94
CA ALA A 164 5.99 -16.26 -5.54
C ALA A 164 5.24 -17.13 -4.50
N LYS A 165 5.88 -17.44 -3.36
CA LYS A 165 5.31 -18.29 -2.31
C LYS A 165 4.05 -17.70 -1.68
N VAL A 166 4.00 -16.37 -1.50
CA VAL A 166 2.84 -15.63 -0.96
C VAL A 166 1.78 -15.34 -2.04
N LYS A 167 2.05 -15.62 -3.32
CA LYS A 167 1.24 -15.19 -4.48
C LYS A 167 0.92 -13.69 -4.41
N PHE A 168 1.95 -12.87 -4.21
CA PHE A 168 1.82 -11.42 -4.06
C PHE A 168 1.24 -10.79 -5.34
N ASN A 169 -0.05 -10.44 -5.29
CA ASN A 169 -0.76 -9.94 -6.46
C ASN A 169 -0.42 -8.46 -6.72
N VAL A 170 0.30 -8.21 -7.82
CA VAL A 170 0.69 -6.87 -8.27
C VAL A 170 -0.52 -6.01 -8.67
N THR A 171 -1.62 -6.60 -9.16
CA THR A 171 -2.80 -5.83 -9.58
C THR A 171 -3.54 -5.21 -8.39
N ARG A 172 -3.43 -5.82 -7.20
CA ARG A 172 -3.98 -5.36 -5.91
C ARG A 172 -3.10 -4.36 -5.16
N ASN A 173 -2.17 -3.69 -5.85
CA ASN A 173 -1.35 -2.65 -5.24
C ASN A 173 -2.16 -1.39 -4.93
N ASP A 174 -2.59 -1.26 -3.68
CA ASP A 174 -3.37 -0.14 -3.14
C ASP A 174 -2.56 1.17 -3.00
N ASN A 175 -1.23 1.11 -3.06
CA ASN A 175 -0.38 2.30 -3.07
C ASN A 175 -0.72 3.23 -4.26
N HIS A 176 -1.07 2.71 -5.43
CA HIS A 176 -1.48 3.55 -6.56
C HIS A 176 -2.73 4.38 -6.27
N ILE A 177 -3.70 3.85 -5.49
CA ILE A 177 -4.89 4.59 -5.05
C ILE A 177 -4.50 5.70 -4.07
N ILE A 178 -3.58 5.41 -3.14
CA ILE A 178 -3.08 6.38 -2.15
C ILE A 178 -2.37 7.55 -2.84
N GLN A 179 -1.49 7.27 -3.81
CA GLN A 179 -0.83 8.33 -4.58
C GLN A 179 -1.81 9.08 -5.48
N ALA A 180 -2.71 8.39 -6.18
CA ALA A 180 -3.68 9.04 -7.07
C ALA A 180 -4.60 10.02 -6.33
N ILE A 181 -5.16 9.65 -5.16
CA ILE A 181 -6.00 10.60 -4.40
C ILE A 181 -5.19 11.78 -3.82
N ALA A 182 -3.94 11.56 -3.41
CA ALA A 182 -3.06 12.65 -2.98
C ALA A 182 -2.73 13.60 -4.15
N THR A 183 -2.53 13.06 -5.35
CA THR A 183 -2.34 13.83 -6.58
C THR A 183 -3.60 14.62 -6.96
N VAL A 184 -4.80 14.04 -6.87
CA VAL A 184 -6.07 14.76 -7.09
C VAL A 184 -6.25 15.89 -6.08
N ASP A 185 -6.06 15.64 -4.78
CA ASP A 185 -6.17 16.65 -3.72
C ASP A 185 -5.05 17.73 -3.77
N PHE A 186 -3.98 17.51 -4.54
CA PHE A 186 -2.95 18.49 -4.87
C PHE A 186 -3.31 19.28 -6.15
N GLN A 187 -3.70 18.58 -7.22
CA GLN A 187 -4.17 19.16 -8.48
C GLN A 187 -5.36 20.10 -8.24
N ASP A 188 -6.36 19.71 -7.45
CA ASP A 188 -7.54 20.54 -7.13
C ASP A 188 -7.16 21.92 -6.55
N LYS A 189 -6.12 21.96 -5.70
CA LYS A 189 -5.61 23.22 -5.13
C LYS A 189 -4.84 24.02 -6.18
N GLY A 190 -3.95 23.37 -6.93
CA GLY A 190 -3.16 24.01 -7.97
C GLY A 190 -4.04 24.63 -9.06
N VAL A 191 -4.98 23.85 -9.59
CA VAL A 191 -6.00 24.27 -10.57
C VAL A 191 -6.76 25.50 -10.07
N ASN A 192 -7.28 25.47 -8.84
CA ASN A 192 -7.99 26.63 -8.29
C ASN A 192 -7.09 27.86 -8.10
N SER A 193 -5.84 27.69 -7.64
CA SER A 193 -4.88 28.78 -7.52
C SER A 193 -4.52 29.41 -8.88
N PHE A 194 -4.31 28.60 -9.91
CA PHE A 194 -4.02 29.12 -11.26
C PHE A 194 -5.26 29.76 -11.90
N PHE A 195 -6.47 29.21 -11.70
CA PHE A 195 -7.72 29.86 -12.14
C PHE A 195 -7.88 31.25 -11.53
N MET A 196 -7.68 31.40 -10.22
CA MET A 196 -7.75 32.72 -9.57
C MET A 196 -6.69 33.68 -10.11
N ARG A 197 -5.48 33.19 -10.42
CA ARG A 197 -4.42 34.03 -11.03
C ARG A 197 -4.76 34.45 -12.46
N LEU A 198 -5.35 33.56 -13.25
CA LEU A 198 -5.79 33.85 -14.63
C LEU A 198 -6.94 34.87 -14.64
N ARG A 199 -7.93 34.71 -13.74
CA ARG A 199 -9.04 35.67 -13.58
C ARG A 199 -8.55 37.07 -13.20
N GLU A 200 -7.58 37.19 -12.30
CA GLU A 200 -7.03 38.49 -11.91
C GLU A 200 -6.26 39.16 -13.07
N TRP A 201 -5.41 38.38 -13.76
CA TRP A 201 -4.55 38.91 -14.82
C TRP A 201 -5.35 39.31 -16.06
N TYR A 202 -6.22 38.43 -16.55
CA TYR A 202 -7.06 38.72 -17.72
C TYR A 202 -8.25 39.63 -17.38
N GLY A 203 -8.82 39.52 -16.18
CA GLY A 203 -9.88 40.43 -15.71
C GLY A 203 -9.43 41.89 -15.59
N SER A 204 -8.12 42.15 -15.55
CA SER A 204 -7.62 43.53 -15.66
C SER A 204 -7.66 44.06 -17.12
N HIS A 205 -7.58 43.19 -18.13
CA HIS A 205 -7.76 43.51 -19.56
C HIS A 205 -9.23 43.53 -20.00
N PHE A 206 -10.04 42.57 -19.51
CA PHE A 206 -11.47 42.46 -19.82
C PHE A 206 -12.27 42.11 -18.54
N PRO A 207 -12.57 43.09 -17.67
CA PRO A 207 -13.21 42.86 -16.38
C PRO A 207 -14.65 42.36 -16.47
N GLU A 208 -15.36 42.68 -17.56
CA GLU A 208 -16.76 42.30 -17.75
C GLU A 208 -16.94 40.78 -17.90
N LEU A 209 -15.94 40.06 -18.45
CA LEU A 209 -16.01 38.60 -18.67
C LEU A 209 -16.34 37.81 -17.38
N GLN A 210 -15.85 38.29 -16.23
CA GLN A 210 -16.14 37.67 -14.94
C GLN A 210 -17.62 37.69 -14.55
N ARG A 211 -18.43 38.62 -15.08
CA ARG A 211 -19.87 38.70 -14.81
C ARG A 211 -20.67 37.64 -15.57
N PHE A 212 -20.18 37.22 -16.75
CA PHE A 212 -20.89 36.28 -17.62
C PHE A 212 -20.60 34.81 -17.27
N THR A 213 -19.41 34.48 -16.77
CA THR A 213 -19.02 33.10 -16.41
C THR A 213 -18.65 32.94 -14.93
N SER A 214 -19.47 32.17 -14.21
CA SER A 214 -19.23 31.78 -12.81
C SER A 214 -18.30 30.57 -12.67
N ASP A 215 -18.37 29.61 -13.60
CA ASP A 215 -17.42 28.51 -13.65
C ASP A 215 -16.03 28.99 -14.12
N ASN A 216 -14.99 28.38 -13.55
CA ASN A 216 -13.60 28.74 -13.78
C ASN A 216 -13.02 28.02 -15.00
N TYR A 217 -13.47 26.80 -15.29
CA TYR A 217 -12.97 26.01 -16.42
C TYR A 217 -13.41 26.63 -17.76
N THR A 218 -14.72 26.89 -17.91
CA THR A 218 -15.27 27.64 -19.04
C THR A 218 -14.64 29.04 -19.18
N TYR A 219 -14.40 29.76 -18.07
CA TYR A 219 -13.69 31.04 -18.12
C TYR A 219 -12.28 30.90 -18.73
N ALA A 220 -11.48 29.91 -18.32
CA ALA A 220 -10.14 29.71 -18.88
C ALA A 220 -10.16 29.33 -20.36
N GLN A 221 -11.14 28.54 -20.80
CA GLN A 221 -11.36 28.23 -22.22
C GLN A 221 -11.74 29.49 -23.02
N LEU A 222 -12.66 30.32 -22.51
CA LEU A 222 -13.06 31.58 -23.13
C LEU A 222 -11.87 32.54 -23.29
N VAL A 223 -10.99 32.67 -22.29
CA VAL A 223 -9.76 33.47 -22.41
C VAL A 223 -8.86 32.97 -23.56
N GLY A 224 -8.80 31.66 -23.78
CA GLY A 224 -8.02 31.06 -24.87
C GLY A 224 -8.59 31.34 -26.27
N VAL A 225 -9.91 31.47 -26.41
CA VAL A 225 -10.64 31.69 -27.68
C VAL A 225 -10.81 33.17 -28.02
N ILE A 226 -11.21 33.98 -27.03
CA ILE A 226 -11.46 35.42 -27.19
C ILE A 226 -10.19 36.13 -27.68
N GLY A 227 -9.06 35.89 -27.00
CA GLY A 227 -7.79 36.52 -27.30
C GLY A 227 -7.69 37.95 -26.76
N ASP A 228 -7.15 38.86 -27.59
CA ASP A 228 -7.24 40.31 -27.35
C ASP A 228 -8.62 40.83 -27.78
N LYS A 229 -9.25 41.65 -26.93
CA LYS A 229 -10.59 42.23 -27.14
C LYS A 229 -10.75 42.95 -28.48
N LYS A 230 -9.66 43.48 -29.06
CA LYS A 230 -9.66 44.13 -30.39
C LYS A 230 -9.86 43.16 -31.55
N THR A 231 -9.56 41.88 -31.35
CA THR A 231 -9.75 40.81 -32.33
C THR A 231 -11.09 40.08 -32.17
N LEU A 232 -12.05 40.70 -31.48
CA LEU A 232 -13.36 40.11 -31.20
C LEU A 232 -14.40 40.63 -32.22
N THR A 233 -14.58 39.84 -33.28
CA THR A 233 -15.58 40.05 -34.33
C THR A 233 -16.68 39.00 -34.22
N ASP A 234 -17.83 39.26 -34.85
CA ASP A 234 -18.99 38.34 -34.85
C ASP A 234 -18.67 36.96 -35.49
N GLU A 235 -17.56 36.84 -36.22
CA GLU A 235 -17.04 35.56 -36.73
C GLU A 235 -16.68 34.57 -35.61
N LYS A 236 -16.14 35.06 -34.48
CA LYS A 236 -15.80 34.24 -33.30
C LYS A 236 -17.02 33.87 -32.45
N LEU A 237 -18.21 34.34 -32.79
CA LEU A 237 -19.44 34.07 -32.04
C LEU A 237 -19.73 32.57 -31.96
N HIS A 238 -19.49 31.83 -33.05
CA HIS A 238 -19.66 30.38 -33.09
C HIS A 238 -18.71 29.64 -32.12
N ASP A 239 -17.43 30.01 -32.07
CA ASP A 239 -16.44 29.40 -31.17
C ASP A 239 -16.75 29.71 -29.69
N ILE A 240 -17.17 30.95 -29.41
CA ILE A 240 -17.58 31.38 -28.06
C ILE A 240 -18.85 30.66 -27.63
N ALA A 241 -19.84 30.52 -28.52
CA ALA A 241 -21.07 29.77 -28.26
C ALA A 241 -20.79 28.27 -28.03
N ALA A 242 -19.85 27.67 -28.76
CA ALA A 242 -19.44 26.28 -28.54
C ALA A 242 -18.87 26.05 -27.13
N VAL A 243 -18.06 26.98 -26.60
CA VAL A 243 -17.53 26.92 -25.22
C VAL A 243 -18.61 27.16 -24.15
N LEU A 244 -19.60 27.99 -24.45
CA LEU A 244 -20.72 28.30 -23.54
C LEU A 244 -21.88 27.30 -23.58
N GLY A 245 -21.84 26.30 -24.46
CA GLY A 245 -22.90 25.29 -24.60
C GLY A 245 -24.11 25.78 -25.40
N GLU A 246 -23.87 26.43 -26.53
CA GLU A 246 -24.86 26.95 -27.49
C GLU A 246 -25.70 28.16 -26.99
N ASP A 247 -25.34 28.77 -25.85
CA ASP A 247 -25.90 30.02 -25.36
C ASP A 247 -25.49 31.24 -26.23
N GLY A 248 -26.05 31.36 -27.44
CA GLY A 248 -25.76 32.43 -28.40
C GLY A 248 -26.02 33.84 -27.84
N GLU A 249 -27.01 34.01 -26.96
CA GLU A 249 -27.28 35.28 -26.27
C GLU A 249 -26.11 35.72 -25.38
N LYS A 250 -25.44 34.79 -24.70
CA LYS A 250 -24.27 35.09 -23.87
C LYS A 250 -23.05 35.38 -24.73
N ALA A 251 -22.88 34.67 -25.84
CA ALA A 251 -21.80 34.94 -26.79
C ALA A 251 -21.91 36.36 -27.37
N GLN A 252 -23.11 36.76 -27.81
CA GLN A 252 -23.38 38.12 -28.28
C GLN A 252 -23.17 39.16 -27.17
N ALA A 253 -23.67 38.91 -25.96
CA ALA A 253 -23.50 39.82 -24.83
C ALA A 253 -22.02 40.00 -24.42
N ILE A 254 -21.17 38.99 -24.60
CA ILE A 254 -19.71 39.10 -24.39
C ILE A 254 -19.07 39.99 -25.47
N ILE A 255 -19.47 39.83 -26.74
CA ILE A 255 -18.98 40.67 -27.85
C ILE A 255 -19.40 42.14 -27.64
N ASP A 256 -20.65 42.38 -27.26
CA ASP A 256 -21.15 43.74 -27.00
C ASP A 256 -20.56 44.34 -25.72
N ALA A 257 -20.27 43.53 -24.70
CA ALA A 257 -19.49 43.96 -23.54
C ALA A 257 -18.03 44.31 -23.90
N ALA A 258 -17.40 43.61 -24.86
CA ALA A 258 -16.05 43.94 -25.32
C ALA A 258 -16.02 45.29 -26.06
N LYS A 259 -17.05 45.64 -26.83
CA LYS A 259 -17.21 46.95 -27.49
C LYS A 259 -17.31 48.12 -26.49
N VAL A 260 -17.82 47.86 -25.28
CA VAL A 260 -18.04 48.86 -24.22
C VAL A 260 -17.00 48.73 -23.08
N SER A 261 -16.06 47.79 -23.17
CA SER A 261 -15.13 47.50 -22.08
C SER A 261 -14.13 48.62 -21.83
N MET A 262 -13.92 48.94 -20.55
CA MET A 262 -12.98 49.97 -20.08
C MET A 262 -11.63 49.39 -19.62
N GLY A 263 -11.37 48.09 -19.83
CA GLY A 263 -10.11 47.45 -19.44
C GLY A 263 -8.90 47.89 -20.29
N TYR A 264 -7.68 47.68 -19.79
CA TYR A 264 -6.46 48.16 -20.47
C TYR A 264 -6.13 47.33 -21.74
N ASP A 265 -5.32 47.87 -22.64
CA ASP A 265 -4.86 47.16 -23.84
C ASP A 265 -3.62 46.29 -23.54
N LEU A 266 -3.70 44.99 -23.83
CA LEU A 266 -2.56 44.08 -23.69
C LEU A 266 -1.50 44.33 -24.76
N SER A 267 -0.22 44.18 -24.39
CA SER A 267 0.85 44.06 -25.37
C SER A 267 0.88 42.63 -25.95
N ALA A 268 1.39 42.45 -27.16
CA ALA A 268 1.53 41.14 -27.78
C ALA A 268 2.28 40.09 -26.91
N PRO A 269 3.43 40.38 -26.28
CA PRO A 269 4.11 39.41 -25.40
C PRO A 269 3.34 39.14 -24.10
N ASP A 270 2.65 40.12 -23.52
CA ASP A 270 1.81 39.89 -22.33
C ASP A 270 0.61 39.00 -22.66
N TYR A 271 0.00 39.23 -23.84
CA TYR A 271 -1.07 38.40 -24.36
C TYR A 271 -0.63 36.94 -24.57
N GLU A 272 0.52 36.72 -25.21
CA GLU A 272 1.05 35.36 -25.44
C GLU A 272 1.25 34.62 -24.11
N MET A 273 1.80 35.29 -23.10
CA MET A 273 1.99 34.71 -21.76
C MET A 273 0.67 34.35 -21.08
N ILE A 274 -0.37 35.19 -21.20
CA ILE A 274 -1.71 34.88 -20.67
C ILE A 274 -2.37 33.73 -21.45
N GLN A 275 -2.18 33.66 -22.77
CA GLN A 275 -2.70 32.57 -23.60
C GLN A 275 -2.03 31.23 -23.25
N GLN A 276 -0.70 31.22 -23.07
CA GLN A 276 0.04 30.05 -22.58
C GLN A 276 -0.45 29.62 -21.20
N LEU A 277 -0.70 30.56 -20.28
CA LEU A 277 -1.27 30.27 -18.96
C LEU A 277 -2.69 29.69 -19.05
N SER A 278 -3.57 30.26 -19.89
CA SER A 278 -4.92 29.71 -20.15
C SER A 278 -4.85 28.26 -20.63
N GLN A 279 -4.04 27.98 -21.65
CA GLN A 279 -3.87 26.63 -22.18
C GLN A 279 -3.31 25.65 -21.13
N LEU A 280 -2.35 26.08 -20.32
CA LEU A 280 -1.79 25.26 -19.23
C LEU A 280 -2.85 24.94 -18.17
N VAL A 281 -3.70 25.91 -17.83
CA VAL A 281 -4.78 25.74 -16.84
C VAL A 281 -5.86 24.80 -17.34
N VAL A 282 -6.28 24.90 -18.60
CA VAL A 282 -7.22 23.95 -19.22
C VAL A 282 -6.63 22.54 -19.22
N LYS A 283 -5.40 22.37 -19.74
CA LYS A 283 -4.67 21.08 -19.71
C LYS A 283 -4.55 20.51 -18.30
N GLN A 284 -4.33 21.34 -17.28
CA GLN A 284 -4.22 20.90 -15.89
C GLN A 284 -5.59 20.44 -15.31
N ALA A 285 -6.68 21.09 -15.69
CA ALA A 285 -8.03 20.65 -15.33
C ALA A 285 -8.42 19.34 -16.04
N ASP A 286 -8.02 19.17 -17.30
CA ASP A 286 -8.20 17.91 -18.05
C ASP A 286 -7.36 16.77 -17.46
N ASN A 287 -6.10 17.04 -17.10
CA ASN A 287 -5.25 16.09 -16.38
C ASN A 287 -5.86 15.68 -15.04
N ARG A 288 -6.49 16.62 -14.31
CA ARG A 288 -7.22 16.33 -13.07
C ARG A 288 -8.43 15.42 -13.34
N ARG A 289 -9.19 15.66 -14.42
CA ARG A 289 -10.30 14.79 -14.83
C ARG A 289 -9.80 13.39 -15.16
N SER A 290 -8.75 13.27 -15.97
CA SER A 290 -8.10 12.00 -16.31
C SER A 290 -7.59 11.25 -15.07
N THR A 291 -6.96 11.95 -14.13
CA THR A 291 -6.50 11.35 -12.85
C THR A 291 -7.66 10.85 -12.00
N SER A 292 -8.82 11.55 -12.02
CA SER A 292 -10.04 11.08 -11.36
C SER A 292 -10.62 9.83 -12.01
N THR A 293 -10.65 9.75 -13.34
CA THR A 293 -11.11 8.55 -14.07
C THR A 293 -10.19 7.36 -13.83
N TYR A 294 -8.87 7.55 -13.86
CA TYR A 294 -7.91 6.52 -13.47
C TYR A 294 -8.11 6.03 -12.04
N LEU A 295 -8.40 6.95 -11.10
CA LEU A 295 -8.72 6.58 -9.71
C LEU A 295 -10.03 5.77 -9.63
N ASP A 296 -11.05 6.12 -10.42
CA ASP A 296 -12.32 5.38 -10.48
C ASP A 296 -12.11 3.95 -10.97
N GLU A 297 -11.39 3.77 -12.09
CA GLU A 297 -11.06 2.46 -12.69
C GLU A 297 -10.16 1.61 -11.77
N LYS A 298 -9.13 2.22 -11.18
CA LYS A 298 -8.22 1.49 -10.28
C LYS A 298 -8.93 1.07 -8.99
N LEU A 299 -9.93 1.82 -8.54
CA LEU A 299 -10.75 1.45 -7.39
C LEU A 299 -11.73 0.32 -7.71
N ASP A 300 -12.26 0.21 -8.95
CA ASP A 300 -13.06 -0.96 -9.37
C ASP A 300 -12.26 -2.26 -9.27
N GLN A 301 -10.99 -2.23 -9.69
CA GLN A 301 -10.12 -3.42 -9.67
C GLN A 301 -9.71 -3.87 -8.26
N VAL A 302 -9.71 -2.96 -7.27
CA VAL A 302 -9.08 -3.19 -5.95
C VAL A 302 -10.10 -3.19 -4.81
N ALA A 303 -11.15 -2.36 -4.86
CA ALA A 303 -12.14 -2.22 -3.80
C ALA A 303 -13.55 -1.81 -4.33
N PRO A 304 -14.17 -2.64 -5.19
CA PRO A 304 -15.47 -2.34 -5.80
C PRO A 304 -16.58 -2.22 -4.74
N ASN A 305 -16.64 -3.11 -3.74
CA ASN A 305 -17.71 -3.04 -2.73
C ASN A 305 -17.66 -1.75 -1.90
N LEU A 306 -16.45 -1.26 -1.59
CA LEU A 306 -16.26 0.02 -0.92
C LEU A 306 -16.62 1.20 -1.84
N LYS A 307 -16.32 1.11 -3.14
CA LYS A 307 -16.70 2.10 -4.15
C LYS A 307 -18.21 2.24 -4.29
N ALA A 308 -18.96 1.15 -4.50
CA ALA A 308 -20.40 1.24 -4.69
C ALA A 308 -21.12 1.80 -3.45
N LEU A 309 -20.66 1.44 -2.24
CA LEU A 309 -21.24 1.92 -0.99
C LEU A 309 -21.01 3.42 -0.74
N LEU A 310 -19.79 3.92 -0.97
CA LEU A 310 -19.37 5.27 -0.52
C LEU A 310 -19.14 6.28 -1.65
N GLY A 311 -18.91 5.82 -2.88
CA GLY A 311 -18.34 6.59 -3.97
C GLY A 311 -16.82 6.70 -3.88
N SER A 312 -16.16 6.73 -5.04
CA SER A 312 -14.71 6.52 -5.17
C SER A 312 -13.88 7.55 -4.42
N SER A 313 -14.26 8.84 -4.49
CA SER A 313 -13.58 9.93 -3.79
C SER A 313 -13.52 9.72 -2.27
N VAL A 314 -14.61 9.22 -1.65
CA VAL A 314 -14.65 8.99 -0.21
C VAL A 314 -13.92 7.70 0.15
N ALA A 315 -14.09 6.63 -0.64
CA ALA A 315 -13.39 5.37 -0.46
C ALA A 315 -11.86 5.53 -0.54
N ALA A 316 -11.35 6.21 -1.57
CA ALA A 316 -9.92 6.47 -1.76
C ALA A 316 -9.32 7.30 -0.61
N ARG A 317 -10.03 8.34 -0.13
CA ARG A 317 -9.58 9.12 1.04
C ARG A 317 -9.56 8.30 2.33
N LEU A 318 -10.47 7.35 2.52
CA LEU A 318 -10.43 6.42 3.67
C LEU A 318 -9.20 5.48 3.60
N ILE A 319 -8.92 4.91 2.42
CA ILE A 319 -7.75 4.05 2.19
C ILE A 319 -6.46 4.83 2.47
N SER A 320 -6.32 6.03 1.88
CA SER A 320 -5.17 6.92 2.07
C SER A 320 -4.96 7.30 3.55
N HIS A 321 -6.03 7.68 4.27
CA HIS A 321 -5.93 8.03 5.68
C HIS A 321 -5.68 6.83 6.61
N ALA A 322 -5.97 5.60 6.17
CA ALA A 322 -5.58 4.37 6.87
C ALA A 322 -4.18 3.84 6.49
N GLY A 323 -3.57 4.39 5.43
CA GLY A 323 -2.24 4.03 4.91
C GLY A 323 -2.17 2.73 4.10
N SER A 324 -3.21 1.88 4.15
CA SER A 324 -3.44 0.76 3.23
C SER A 324 -4.89 0.25 3.38
N LEU A 325 -5.39 -0.45 2.36
CA LEU A 325 -6.66 -1.16 2.41
C LEU A 325 -6.64 -2.29 3.45
N THR A 326 -5.48 -2.97 3.61
CA THR A 326 -5.29 -3.99 4.66
C THR A 326 -5.36 -3.38 6.07
N SER A 327 -4.78 -2.20 6.28
CA SER A 327 -4.94 -1.44 7.54
C SER A 327 -6.41 -1.06 7.75
N LEU A 328 -7.09 -0.58 6.71
CA LEU A 328 -8.51 -0.20 6.75
C LEU A 328 -9.42 -1.38 7.16
N ALA A 329 -9.16 -2.59 6.66
CA ALA A 329 -9.89 -3.80 7.02
C ALA A 329 -9.67 -4.25 8.48
N LYS A 330 -8.46 -4.02 9.02
CA LYS A 330 -8.09 -4.30 10.42
C LYS A 330 -8.69 -3.32 11.42
N LEU A 331 -9.02 -2.09 11.00
CA LEU A 331 -9.67 -1.11 11.89
C LEU A 331 -11.07 -1.58 12.33
N PRO A 332 -11.50 -1.27 13.57
CA PRO A 332 -12.88 -1.44 13.98
C PRO A 332 -13.77 -0.32 13.39
N SER A 333 -15.05 -0.61 13.17
CA SER A 333 -15.99 0.35 12.58
C SER A 333 -16.17 1.64 13.39
N SER A 334 -15.94 1.60 14.71
CA SER A 334 -15.92 2.78 15.58
C SER A 334 -14.77 3.74 15.26
N THR A 335 -13.60 3.23 14.88
CA THR A 335 -12.48 4.06 14.41
C THR A 335 -12.73 4.55 12.99
N LEU A 336 -13.28 3.70 12.12
CA LEU A 336 -13.68 4.09 10.76
C LEU A 336 -14.69 5.25 10.77
N GLN A 337 -15.63 5.26 11.72
CA GLN A 337 -16.64 6.31 11.89
C GLN A 337 -16.02 7.71 12.08
N ILE A 338 -14.89 7.80 12.76
CA ILE A 338 -14.25 9.05 13.20
C ILE A 338 -12.93 9.35 12.45
N LEU A 339 -12.59 8.57 11.43
CA LEU A 339 -11.38 8.72 10.61
C LEU A 339 -11.35 10.11 9.94
N GLY A 340 -10.25 10.84 10.08
CA GLY A 340 -10.08 12.25 9.69
C GLY A 340 -10.60 13.29 10.70
N ALA A 341 -11.23 12.88 11.80
CA ALA A 341 -11.69 13.76 12.88
C ALA A 341 -10.87 13.59 14.18
N GLU A 342 -9.72 12.91 14.14
CA GLU A 342 -8.89 12.54 15.30
C GLU A 342 -8.44 13.77 16.09
N LYS A 343 -8.06 14.86 15.41
CA LYS A 343 -7.66 16.11 16.08
C LYS A 343 -8.79 16.70 16.92
N ALA A 344 -10.04 16.60 16.45
CA ALA A 344 -11.22 17.05 17.19
C ALA A 344 -11.57 16.06 18.32
N LEU A 345 -11.45 14.76 18.07
CA LEU A 345 -11.63 13.70 19.07
C LEU A 345 -10.66 13.86 20.25
N PHE A 346 -9.35 13.95 19.99
CA PHE A 346 -8.33 14.11 21.03
C PHE A 346 -8.45 15.43 21.77
N ARG A 347 -8.94 16.49 21.13
CA ARG A 347 -9.28 17.75 21.82
C ARG A 347 -10.46 17.55 22.76
N ALA A 348 -11.56 16.95 22.28
CA ALA A 348 -12.75 16.68 23.08
C ALA A 348 -12.45 15.76 24.28
N LEU A 349 -11.65 14.69 24.08
CA LEU A 349 -11.22 13.80 25.17
C LEU A 349 -10.40 14.53 26.23
N LYS A 350 -9.49 15.45 25.83
CA LYS A 350 -8.70 16.26 26.78
C LYS A 350 -9.55 17.28 27.55
N THR A 351 -10.54 17.89 26.90
CA THR A 351 -11.41 18.88 27.54
C THR A 351 -12.69 18.28 28.15
N LYS A 352 -12.83 16.95 28.15
CA LYS A 352 -14.09 16.23 28.47
C LYS A 352 -15.34 16.78 27.76
N GLY A 353 -15.14 17.29 26.54
CA GLY A 353 -16.21 17.85 25.69
C GLY A 353 -16.88 16.82 24.79
N ASN A 354 -17.89 17.27 24.04
CA ASN A 354 -18.60 16.42 23.07
C ASN A 354 -17.65 15.89 21.97
N THR A 355 -17.61 14.57 21.80
CA THR A 355 -16.81 13.91 20.75
C THR A 355 -17.44 14.07 19.36
N PRO A 356 -16.63 14.12 18.29
CA PRO A 356 -17.14 14.15 16.92
C PRO A 356 -17.85 12.82 16.59
N LYS A 357 -18.96 12.91 15.85
CA LYS A 357 -19.80 11.76 15.47
C LYS A 357 -19.51 11.21 14.07
N PHE A 358 -18.68 11.90 13.30
CA PHE A 358 -18.31 11.58 11.92
C PHE A 358 -16.97 12.26 11.58
N GLY A 359 -16.21 11.64 10.67
CA GLY A 359 -15.06 12.25 10.00
C GLY A 359 -15.26 12.28 8.48
N LEU A 360 -14.34 11.71 7.71
CA LEU A 360 -14.36 11.66 6.24
C LEU A 360 -15.67 11.09 5.66
N LEU A 361 -16.29 10.14 6.36
CA LEU A 361 -17.61 9.57 5.99
C LEU A 361 -18.74 10.61 5.91
N TYR A 362 -18.59 11.81 6.48
CA TYR A 362 -19.60 12.87 6.37
C TYR A 362 -19.91 13.27 4.92
N HIS A 363 -18.93 13.10 4.02
CA HIS A 363 -19.06 13.41 2.59
C HIS A 363 -19.76 12.31 1.77
N ALA A 364 -20.07 11.15 2.35
CA ALA A 364 -20.80 10.09 1.65
C ALA A 364 -22.27 10.52 1.42
N GLY A 365 -22.78 10.29 0.20
CA GLY A 365 -24.11 10.77 -0.24
C GLY A 365 -25.27 10.38 0.70
N ALA A 366 -25.27 9.15 1.22
CA ALA A 366 -26.29 8.69 2.16
C ALA A 366 -26.33 9.47 3.49
N ILE A 367 -25.17 9.96 3.97
CA ILE A 367 -25.07 10.78 5.19
C ILE A 367 -25.36 12.26 4.90
N ALA A 368 -25.03 12.73 3.69
CA ALA A 368 -25.38 14.06 3.23
C ALA A 368 -26.92 14.27 3.20
N LYS A 369 -27.67 13.30 2.63
CA LYS A 369 -29.14 13.27 2.54
C LYS A 369 -29.86 13.18 3.89
N ALA A 370 -29.22 12.62 4.93
CA ALA A 370 -29.86 12.38 6.22
C ALA A 370 -30.14 13.66 7.05
N SER A 371 -31.25 13.69 7.80
CA SER A 371 -31.57 14.82 8.67
C SER A 371 -30.52 15.04 9.77
N LYS A 372 -30.31 16.31 10.18
CA LYS A 372 -29.22 16.72 11.11
C LYS A 372 -29.15 15.87 12.39
N GLN A 373 -30.30 15.49 12.95
CA GLN A 373 -30.38 14.65 14.15
C GLN A 373 -29.95 13.20 13.89
N ASN A 374 -30.30 12.64 12.72
CA ASN A 374 -30.03 11.25 12.35
C ASN A 374 -28.65 11.04 11.70
N LYS A 375 -27.94 12.08 11.25
CA LYS A 375 -26.59 11.96 10.64
C LYS A 375 -25.61 11.12 11.46
N GLY A 376 -25.60 11.26 12.79
CA GLY A 376 -24.72 10.45 13.66
C GLY A 376 -25.11 8.97 13.73
N ARG A 377 -26.41 8.64 13.58
CA ARG A 377 -26.90 7.25 13.52
C ARG A 377 -26.61 6.62 12.16
N MET A 378 -26.79 7.38 11.08
CA MET A 378 -26.43 6.97 9.72
C MET A 378 -24.92 6.78 9.57
N SER A 379 -24.09 7.68 10.09
CA SER A 379 -22.63 7.55 10.08
C SER A 379 -22.16 6.23 10.70
N ARG A 380 -22.72 5.81 11.83
CA ARG A 380 -22.42 4.51 12.45
C ARG A 380 -22.91 3.32 11.60
N CYS A 381 -24.07 3.44 10.94
CA CYS A 381 -24.58 2.39 10.06
C CYS A 381 -23.67 2.20 8.83
N VAL A 382 -23.35 3.29 8.14
CA VAL A 382 -22.42 3.30 7.00
C VAL A 382 -21.03 2.82 7.40
N ALA A 383 -20.49 3.23 8.55
CA ALA A 383 -19.19 2.77 9.03
C ALA A 383 -19.17 1.25 9.30
N ASN A 384 -20.25 0.69 9.84
CA ASN A 384 -20.38 -0.76 10.00
C ASN A 384 -20.41 -1.49 8.63
N LYS A 385 -21.13 -0.95 7.63
CA LYS A 385 -21.18 -1.53 6.29
C LYS A 385 -19.84 -1.43 5.57
N ALA A 386 -19.21 -0.25 5.57
CA ALA A 386 -17.92 0.00 4.95
C ALA A 386 -16.80 -0.87 5.55
N SER A 387 -16.84 -1.13 6.87
CA SER A 387 -15.91 -2.06 7.53
C SER A 387 -16.14 -3.54 7.15
N MET A 388 -17.31 -3.90 6.61
CA MET A 388 -17.55 -5.23 6.04
C MET A 388 -17.11 -5.26 4.57
N CYS A 389 -17.46 -4.24 3.77
CA CYS A 389 -16.94 -4.10 2.40
C CYS A 389 -15.41 -4.18 2.35
N SER A 390 -14.70 -3.39 3.16
CA SER A 390 -13.23 -3.35 3.14
C SER A 390 -12.58 -4.69 3.52
N ARG A 391 -13.26 -5.54 4.30
CA ARG A 391 -12.78 -6.89 4.62
C ARG A 391 -13.04 -7.87 3.47
N ILE A 392 -14.19 -7.77 2.82
CA ILE A 392 -14.50 -8.56 1.62
C ILE A 392 -13.50 -8.20 0.50
N ASP A 393 -13.32 -6.91 0.21
CA ASP A 393 -12.40 -6.43 -0.83
C ASP A 393 -10.95 -6.90 -0.62
N VAL A 394 -10.46 -6.94 0.63
CA VAL A 394 -9.09 -7.42 0.95
C VAL A 394 -8.95 -8.94 0.88
N PHE A 395 -9.90 -9.69 1.42
CA PHE A 395 -9.74 -11.12 1.68
C PHE A 395 -10.39 -12.05 0.66
N SER A 396 -11.32 -11.58 -0.19
CA SER A 396 -11.78 -12.35 -1.35
C SER A 396 -10.64 -12.53 -2.35
N GLY A 397 -10.63 -13.61 -3.14
CA GLY A 397 -9.64 -13.80 -4.22
C GLY A 397 -9.85 -12.81 -5.36
N GLU A 398 -11.10 -12.76 -5.85
CA GLU A 398 -11.60 -11.80 -6.83
C GLU A 398 -12.69 -10.95 -6.14
N PRO A 399 -12.68 -9.62 -6.27
CA PRO A 399 -13.66 -8.77 -5.59
C PRO A 399 -14.84 -8.45 -6.52
N ASP A 400 -16.02 -8.99 -6.21
CA ASP A 400 -17.30 -8.60 -6.85
C ASP A 400 -17.86 -7.29 -6.27
N ASP A 401 -18.75 -6.60 -7.00
CA ASP A 401 -19.49 -5.43 -6.49
C ASP A 401 -20.84 -5.78 -5.81
N ARG A 402 -21.30 -7.05 -5.91
CA ARG A 402 -22.66 -7.44 -5.51
C ARG A 402 -22.95 -7.18 -4.03
N PHE A 403 -21.97 -7.37 -3.13
CA PHE A 403 -22.13 -7.04 -1.71
C PHE A 403 -22.20 -5.52 -1.47
N GLY A 404 -21.43 -4.73 -2.22
CA GLY A 404 -21.42 -3.27 -2.18
C GLY A 404 -22.78 -2.68 -2.54
N GLN A 405 -23.37 -3.14 -3.65
CA GLN A 405 -24.71 -2.75 -4.09
C GLN A 405 -25.78 -3.17 -3.08
N ALA A 406 -25.73 -4.41 -2.58
CA ALA A 406 -26.69 -4.89 -1.58
C ALA A 406 -26.59 -4.11 -0.25
N PHE A 407 -25.39 -3.79 0.23
CA PHE A 407 -25.21 -2.96 1.43
C PHE A 407 -25.59 -1.49 1.21
N LYS A 408 -25.46 -0.96 -0.01
CA LYS A 408 -25.96 0.35 -0.39
C LYS A 408 -27.49 0.39 -0.29
N ALA A 409 -28.18 -0.58 -0.88
CA ALA A 409 -29.63 -0.73 -0.76
C ALA A 409 -30.08 -0.78 0.72
N GLN A 410 -29.39 -1.54 1.59
CA GLN A 410 -29.69 -1.55 3.02
C GLN A 410 -29.43 -0.21 3.74
N VAL A 411 -28.48 0.60 3.28
CA VAL A 411 -28.24 1.95 3.80
C VAL A 411 -29.34 2.92 3.35
N ASP A 412 -29.83 2.78 2.12
CA ASP A 412 -30.93 3.59 1.60
C ASP A 412 -32.28 3.18 2.22
N GLU A 413 -32.57 1.89 2.40
CA GLU A 413 -33.68 1.39 3.25
C GLU A 413 -33.60 1.96 4.68
N ARG A 414 -32.38 2.08 5.23
CA ARG A 414 -32.19 2.66 6.57
C ARG A 414 -32.41 4.18 6.59
N LEU A 415 -32.16 4.86 5.49
CA LEU A 415 -32.49 6.28 5.31
C LEU A 415 -34.02 6.44 5.21
N GLU A 416 -34.69 5.60 4.42
CA GLU A 416 -36.16 5.55 4.32
C GLU A 416 -36.84 5.22 5.64
N PHE A 417 -36.29 4.31 6.46
CA PHE A 417 -36.78 4.04 7.81
C PHE A 417 -36.85 5.32 8.67
N TYR A 418 -35.89 6.23 8.52
CA TYR A 418 -35.88 7.49 9.26
C TYR A 418 -36.87 8.55 8.70
N ALA A 419 -37.45 8.32 7.52
CA ALA A 419 -38.50 9.16 6.93
C ALA A 419 -39.91 8.56 7.06
N THR A 420 -40.04 7.24 6.93
CA THR A 420 -41.33 6.51 6.78
C THR A 420 -41.63 5.49 7.87
N GLY A 421 -40.64 5.13 8.71
CA GLY A 421 -40.78 4.11 9.75
C GLY A 421 -40.75 2.65 9.27
N LYS A 422 -40.68 2.38 7.96
CA LYS A 422 -40.55 1.02 7.40
C LYS A 422 -39.25 0.34 7.89
N ARG A 423 -39.35 -0.80 8.57
CA ARG A 423 -38.16 -1.49 9.12
C ARG A 423 -37.27 -2.00 7.98
N PRO A 424 -35.95 -1.75 8.02
CA PRO A 424 -35.03 -2.25 7.00
C PRO A 424 -34.86 -3.77 7.09
N SER A 425 -34.41 -4.37 6.00
CA SER A 425 -34.02 -5.78 5.90
C SER A 425 -32.93 -6.15 6.91
N LYS A 426 -32.85 -7.45 7.28
CA LYS A 426 -31.80 -7.93 8.18
C LYS A 426 -30.51 -8.16 7.40
N ASN A 427 -29.36 -7.85 8.01
CA ASN A 427 -28.04 -8.11 7.43
C ASN A 427 -27.84 -9.59 7.05
N THR A 428 -28.34 -10.53 7.85
CA THR A 428 -28.21 -11.98 7.62
C THR A 428 -28.88 -12.41 6.33
N ASP A 429 -30.04 -11.83 6.03
CA ASP A 429 -30.93 -12.31 4.98
C ASP A 429 -30.43 -11.78 3.63
N VAL A 430 -29.96 -10.51 3.61
CA VAL A 430 -29.30 -9.92 2.43
C VAL A 430 -27.93 -10.53 2.14
N ILE A 431 -27.13 -10.87 3.16
CA ILE A 431 -25.85 -11.57 2.91
C ILE A 431 -26.13 -12.95 2.29
N LYS A 432 -27.16 -13.67 2.77
CA LYS A 432 -27.56 -14.96 2.17
C LYS A 432 -28.00 -14.81 0.71
N SER A 433 -28.88 -13.86 0.38
CA SER A 433 -29.32 -13.68 -1.01
C SER A 433 -28.18 -13.30 -1.96
N VAL A 434 -27.15 -12.58 -1.48
CA VAL A 434 -25.95 -12.31 -2.28
C VAL A 434 -25.05 -13.54 -2.41
N MET A 435 -24.91 -14.35 -1.35
CA MET A 435 -24.18 -15.62 -1.43
C MET A 435 -24.86 -16.64 -2.34
N GLU A 436 -26.20 -16.70 -2.33
CA GLU A 436 -27.02 -17.55 -3.22
C GLU A 436 -26.83 -17.11 -4.68
N THR A 437 -26.99 -15.82 -5.00
CA THR A 437 -26.76 -15.31 -6.37
C THR A 437 -25.30 -15.38 -6.83
N LEU A 438 -24.32 -15.48 -5.93
CA LEU A 438 -22.93 -15.78 -6.27
C LEU A 438 -22.69 -17.29 -6.47
N GLY A 439 -23.36 -18.16 -5.72
CA GLY A 439 -23.33 -19.62 -5.93
C GLY A 439 -23.92 -20.00 -7.29
N ASP A 440 -25.11 -19.48 -7.61
CA ASP A 440 -25.78 -19.65 -8.92
C ASP A 440 -24.96 -19.07 -10.11
N ALA A 441 -23.98 -18.21 -9.84
CA ALA A 441 -23.07 -17.67 -10.85
C ALA A 441 -21.79 -18.51 -11.01
N GLY A 442 -21.44 -19.34 -10.03
CA GLY A 442 -20.40 -20.36 -10.17
C GLY A 442 -20.84 -21.49 -11.07
N GLU A 443 -22.05 -22.04 -10.84
CA GLU A 443 -22.58 -23.15 -11.65
C GLU A 443 -22.76 -22.77 -13.13
N LYS A 444 -23.06 -21.50 -13.44
CA LYS A 444 -23.22 -21.02 -14.83
C LYS A 444 -21.92 -20.79 -15.61
N LEU A 445 -20.77 -20.75 -14.94
CA LEU A 445 -19.47 -20.67 -15.63
C LEU A 445 -18.96 -22.05 -16.04
N ASP A 446 -19.45 -23.12 -15.40
CA ASP A 446 -19.09 -24.50 -15.73
C ASP A 446 -19.95 -25.07 -16.88
N GLU A 447 -21.17 -24.57 -17.12
CA GLU A 447 -22.04 -25.04 -18.22
C GLU A 447 -21.57 -24.58 -19.63
N ASP A 448 -20.94 -23.41 -19.75
CA ASP A 448 -20.50 -22.83 -21.05
C ASP A 448 -19.15 -23.39 -21.57
N MET A 449 -18.55 -24.38 -20.90
CA MET A 449 -17.22 -24.95 -21.21
C MET A 449 -17.22 -26.47 -21.50
N VAL A 450 -18.40 -27.11 -21.62
CA VAL A 450 -18.51 -28.56 -21.87
C VAL A 450 -19.20 -28.85 -23.21
N ASP A 451 -18.42 -28.77 -24.29
CA ASP A 451 -18.77 -29.41 -25.57
C ASP A 451 -17.52 -30.01 -26.25
N ALA A 452 -17.73 -31.09 -27.01
CA ALA A 452 -16.75 -32.06 -27.53
C ALA A 452 -16.26 -33.16 -26.53
N PRO A 453 -16.08 -34.42 -26.98
CA PRO A 453 -16.91 -35.49 -26.39
C PRO A 453 -16.18 -36.61 -25.63
N GLU A 454 -16.91 -37.25 -24.70
CA GLU A 454 -16.48 -38.49 -24.02
C GLU A 454 -16.47 -39.70 -24.97
N ALA A 455 -15.39 -40.49 -24.92
CA ALA A 455 -15.35 -41.86 -25.42
C ALA A 455 -15.63 -42.86 -24.30
N ALA A 456 -16.48 -43.86 -24.56
CA ALA A 456 -17.20 -44.58 -23.52
C ALA A 456 -16.49 -45.79 -22.88
N ALA A 457 -16.98 -46.11 -21.68
CA ALA A 457 -17.15 -47.45 -21.09
C ALA A 457 -15.97 -48.15 -20.39
N SER A 458 -16.12 -48.33 -19.07
CA SER A 458 -16.57 -49.65 -18.57
C SER A 458 -17.31 -49.55 -17.22
N LYS A 459 -18.45 -50.24 -17.11
CA LYS A 459 -19.21 -50.44 -15.85
C LYS A 459 -18.86 -51.80 -15.24
N LYS A 460 -18.92 -51.92 -13.91
CA LYS A 460 -19.32 -53.18 -13.26
C LYS A 460 -20.03 -52.93 -11.93
N ASP A 461 -21.15 -53.62 -11.74
CA ASP A 461 -22.12 -53.39 -10.68
C ASP A 461 -21.73 -54.01 -9.32
N LYS A 462 -22.20 -53.39 -8.23
CA LYS A 462 -23.29 -54.00 -7.43
C LYS A 462 -23.95 -53.03 -6.44
N LYS A 463 -25.22 -53.29 -6.19
CA LYS A 463 -26.16 -52.52 -5.37
C LYS A 463 -26.79 -53.48 -4.37
N ASP A 464 -26.87 -53.08 -3.10
CA ASP A 464 -27.82 -53.70 -2.18
C ASP A 464 -28.41 -52.70 -1.18
N LYS A 465 -29.59 -53.06 -0.64
CA LYS A 465 -30.63 -52.08 -0.27
C LYS A 465 -31.47 -52.53 0.92
N LYS A 466 -31.33 -51.90 2.09
CA LYS A 466 -32.26 -51.86 3.26
C LYS A 466 -31.56 -51.14 4.44
N GLU A 467 -32.21 -50.53 5.43
CA GLU A 467 -33.65 -50.40 5.75
C GLU A 467 -33.93 -49.07 6.50
N LYS A 468 -35.22 -48.73 6.73
CA LYS A 468 -35.65 -47.45 7.32
C LYS A 468 -36.73 -47.66 8.40
N LYS A 469 -36.30 -47.76 9.65
CA LYS A 469 -37.06 -47.74 10.92
C LYS A 469 -36.04 -47.50 12.05
N ASP A 470 -36.32 -46.82 13.17
CA ASP A 470 -37.58 -46.31 13.71
C ASP A 470 -37.46 -44.83 14.17
N LYS A 471 -38.61 -44.25 14.50
CA LYS A 471 -38.77 -42.91 15.07
C LYS A 471 -39.48 -43.07 16.42
N LYS A 472 -39.24 -42.15 17.37
CA LYS A 472 -40.09 -41.75 18.52
C LYS A 472 -39.52 -42.07 19.91
N ASP A 473 -39.95 -41.23 20.86
CA ASP A 473 -39.55 -41.06 22.27
C ASP A 473 -38.10 -40.56 22.49
N LYS A 474 -37.83 -39.55 23.32
CA LYS A 474 -38.66 -38.95 24.39
C LYS A 474 -38.36 -37.44 24.51
N LYS A 475 -39.38 -36.58 24.37
CA LYS A 475 -39.28 -35.12 24.61
C LYS A 475 -40.24 -34.71 25.72
N GLU A 476 -39.84 -34.92 26.98
CA GLU A 476 -40.62 -34.42 28.11
C GLU A 476 -39.78 -34.33 29.40
N LYS A 477 -39.22 -33.15 29.70
CA LYS A 477 -39.58 -32.36 30.90
C LYS A 477 -38.81 -31.04 31.00
N LYS A 478 -39.48 -30.06 31.58
CA LYS A 478 -39.11 -28.65 31.73
C LYS A 478 -38.96 -28.35 33.23
N GLU A 479 -37.97 -27.52 33.60
CA GLU A 479 -37.88 -26.74 34.86
C GLU A 479 -38.13 -27.45 36.23
N LYS A 480 -37.11 -27.48 37.12
CA LYS A 480 -37.11 -26.80 38.46
C LYS A 480 -35.92 -27.19 39.37
N LYS A 481 -35.64 -26.28 40.33
CA LYS A 481 -34.65 -26.29 41.44
C LYS A 481 -33.17 -26.21 41.00
N ARG A 482 -32.31 -25.28 41.45
CA ARG A 482 -32.03 -24.55 42.73
C ARG A 482 -31.45 -25.43 43.86
N LYS A 483 -30.23 -25.04 44.32
CA LYS A 483 -29.62 -25.25 45.66
C LYS A 483 -29.21 -26.71 45.98
N HIS A 484 -28.16 -27.01 46.78
CA HIS A 484 -27.06 -26.26 47.44
C HIS A 484 -25.96 -27.28 47.88
N ASP A 485 -24.87 -26.81 48.52
CA ASP A 485 -23.76 -27.54 49.21
C ASP A 485 -22.81 -28.35 48.29
N ASP A 486 -21.48 -28.15 48.26
CA ASP A 486 -20.41 -27.92 49.27
C ASP A 486 -19.85 -29.20 49.92
N GLU A 487 -18.54 -29.42 49.74
CA GLU A 487 -17.62 -29.60 50.87
C GLU A 487 -16.15 -29.24 50.49
N ASP A 488 -15.42 -28.72 51.47
CA ASP A 488 -14.13 -28.00 51.36
C ASP A 488 -12.86 -28.86 51.28
N VAL A 489 -11.74 -28.25 50.86
CA VAL A 489 -10.51 -28.23 51.70
C VAL A 489 -9.82 -26.84 51.67
N ALA A 490 -9.71 -26.24 52.86
CA ALA A 490 -8.82 -25.17 53.36
C ALA A 490 -7.71 -24.61 52.43
N MET A 491 -7.61 -23.30 52.19
CA MET A 491 -7.24 -22.16 53.06
C MET A 491 -5.73 -21.97 53.35
N THR A 492 -5.26 -20.74 53.11
CA THR A 492 -4.57 -19.92 54.13
C THR A 492 -4.81 -18.42 53.84
N ASN A 493 -5.18 -17.66 54.88
CA ASN A 493 -5.40 -16.20 54.84
C ASN A 493 -4.05 -15.46 55.09
N VAL A 494 -3.92 -14.12 55.12
CA VAL A 494 -4.46 -13.10 56.08
C VAL A 494 -4.11 -11.72 55.46
N ASP A 495 -5.07 -10.83 55.14
CA ASP A 495 -5.71 -9.76 55.97
C ASP A 495 -4.86 -8.46 56.01
N ASP A 496 -5.33 -7.22 56.26
CA ASP A 496 -6.62 -6.64 56.74
C ASP A 496 -6.74 -5.19 56.16
N GLY A 497 -7.90 -4.61 55.86
CA GLY A 497 -8.63 -3.70 56.78
C GLY A 497 -8.61 -2.23 56.28
N GLU A 498 -9.58 -1.34 56.51
CA GLU A 498 -10.81 -1.38 57.32
C GLU A 498 -11.95 -0.50 56.70
N LYS A 499 -13.11 -0.39 57.38
CA LYS A 499 -14.40 0.18 56.90
C LYS A 499 -14.72 1.55 57.53
N LYS A 500 -15.65 2.34 56.95
CA LYS A 500 -16.97 2.68 57.58
C LYS A 500 -17.90 3.62 56.78
N LYS A 501 -19.18 3.63 57.21
CA LYS A 501 -20.38 4.25 56.59
C LYS A 501 -20.80 5.59 57.22
N LYS A 502 -21.52 6.43 56.47
CA LYS A 502 -22.74 7.21 56.85
C LYS A 502 -23.25 8.02 55.63
N LYS A 503 -24.48 8.56 55.54
CA LYS A 503 -25.88 8.05 55.52
C LYS A 503 -26.81 9.30 55.43
N LYS A 504 -27.92 9.23 54.65
CA LYS A 504 -29.18 10.06 54.65
C LYS A 504 -29.30 11.37 53.79
N LYS A 505 -30.34 11.32 52.91
CA LYS A 505 -31.44 12.32 52.63
C LYS A 505 -31.07 13.71 52.04
N SER A 506 -31.90 14.40 51.24
CA SER A 506 -33.32 14.20 50.78
C SER A 506 -33.71 15.08 49.58
N LYS A 507 -34.81 14.73 48.86
CA LYS A 507 -35.85 15.55 48.13
C LYS A 507 -35.45 16.88 47.43
N GLY A 508 -36.00 17.29 46.27
CA GLY A 508 -37.11 16.81 45.43
C GLY A 508 -37.88 18.02 44.80
N ALA A 509 -38.75 17.79 43.79
CA ALA A 509 -39.52 18.78 42.97
C ALA A 509 -38.69 19.52 41.87
N LYS A 510 -39.08 19.56 40.57
CA LYS A 510 -40.32 20.07 39.88
C LYS A 510 -40.40 21.61 39.90
N ASP A 511 -40.93 22.40 38.94
CA ASP A 511 -41.51 22.29 37.55
C ASP A 511 -41.69 23.78 37.07
N ASP A 512 -41.72 24.23 35.80
CA ASP A 512 -41.26 23.74 34.48
C ASP A 512 -41.25 24.92 33.43
N ASP A 513 -40.75 24.67 32.20
CA ASP A 513 -41.17 25.24 30.87
C ASP A 513 -40.90 26.72 30.37
N VAL A 514 -40.91 26.84 29.03
CA VAL A 514 -41.05 27.99 28.08
C VAL A 514 -39.84 28.92 27.77
N ALA A 515 -39.73 29.30 26.48
CA ALA A 515 -38.61 30.00 25.83
C ALA A 515 -38.97 31.44 25.31
N PRO A 516 -38.39 31.95 24.20
CA PRO A 516 -37.32 32.96 24.08
C PRO A 516 -37.89 34.34 23.59
N PRO A 517 -37.21 35.25 22.81
CA PRO A 517 -35.80 35.45 22.42
C PRO A 517 -35.30 36.93 22.51
N LYS A 518 -34.02 37.21 22.14
CA LYS A 518 -33.59 38.25 21.14
C LYS A 518 -32.06 38.48 21.08
N GLU A 519 -31.55 38.77 19.88
CA GLU A 519 -30.24 39.41 19.65
C GLU A 519 -30.29 40.93 19.99
N PRO A 520 -29.14 41.62 20.09
CA PRO A 520 -28.74 42.43 18.92
C PRO A 520 -27.23 42.39 18.57
N LYS A 521 -26.88 43.15 17.52
CA LYS A 521 -25.63 43.10 16.73
C LYS A 521 -24.73 44.34 16.97
N ARG A 522 -23.48 44.29 16.44
CA ARG A 522 -22.62 45.45 16.02
C ARG A 522 -22.05 46.32 17.17
N ASP A 523 -20.93 47.06 17.05
CA ASP A 523 -19.87 47.19 16.02
C ASP A 523 -18.58 47.86 16.59
N VAL A 524 -17.39 47.49 16.05
CA VAL A 524 -16.27 48.39 15.61
C VAL A 524 -15.46 49.31 16.60
N LYS A 525 -14.09 49.20 16.48
CA LYS A 525 -12.97 50.19 16.65
C LYS A 525 -12.19 50.46 17.98
N LEU A 526 -10.90 50.04 17.94
CA LEU A 526 -9.61 50.79 18.09
C LEU A 526 -9.15 51.58 19.36
N LYS A 527 -7.95 51.16 19.84
CA LYS A 527 -6.72 51.91 20.26
C LYS A 527 -6.59 52.70 21.59
N GLY A 528 -5.37 52.65 22.16
CA GLY A 528 -4.80 53.45 23.29
C GLY A 528 -4.84 52.69 24.63
N GLU A 529 -3.75 52.22 25.28
CA GLU A 529 -2.60 52.93 25.91
C GLU A 529 -3.05 53.95 26.98
N HIS A 530 -2.55 53.98 28.24
CA HIS A 530 -1.34 53.39 28.86
C HIS A 530 -1.43 53.41 30.43
N ARG A 531 -0.63 52.58 31.13
CA ARG A 531 -0.21 52.66 32.57
C ARG A 531 -1.27 52.33 33.64
N ASP A 532 -0.94 51.87 34.86
CA ASP A 532 0.21 51.10 35.42
C ASP A 532 -0.27 50.45 36.74
N GLY A 533 0.26 49.29 37.14
CA GLY A 533 -0.11 48.66 38.43
C GLY A 533 0.27 47.19 38.54
N ALA A 534 1.12 46.84 39.51
CA ALA A 534 1.81 45.55 39.56
C ALA A 534 1.04 44.40 40.27
N SER A 535 1.25 43.17 39.81
CA SER A 535 1.73 42.07 40.68
C SER A 535 2.14 40.84 39.85
N THR A 536 3.02 40.00 40.43
CA THR A 536 3.84 39.04 39.67
C THR A 536 3.80 37.62 40.24
N SER A 537 3.25 36.64 39.51
CA SER A 537 3.37 35.23 39.90
C SER A 537 3.15 34.17 38.79
N ASP A 538 3.39 34.46 37.49
CA ASP A 538 3.06 33.44 36.44
C ASP A 538 3.97 33.38 35.18
N LYS A 539 5.23 33.85 35.29
CA LYS A 539 6.17 33.93 34.14
C LYS A 539 7.38 32.97 34.14
N LYS A 540 7.60 32.15 35.19
CA LYS A 540 8.78 31.26 35.24
C LYS A 540 8.64 29.94 34.46
N GLU A 541 7.46 29.31 34.38
CA GLU A 541 7.32 28.04 33.63
C GLU A 541 7.34 28.20 32.10
N LYS A 542 6.87 29.35 31.57
CA LYS A 542 6.79 29.56 30.11
C LYS A 542 8.14 29.83 29.44
N LYS A 543 9.17 30.28 30.18
CA LYS A 543 10.51 30.55 29.60
C LYS A 543 11.27 29.24 29.38
N HIS A 544 11.34 28.38 30.40
CA HIS A 544 12.09 27.12 30.38
C HIS A 544 11.64 26.13 29.27
N LYS A 545 10.37 26.22 28.84
CA LYS A 545 9.79 25.38 27.77
C LYS A 545 10.06 25.90 26.36
N LYS A 546 10.41 27.18 26.19
CA LYS A 546 10.79 27.78 24.90
C LYS A 546 12.26 27.50 24.58
N ASP A 547 13.13 27.64 25.57
CA ASP A 547 14.58 27.41 25.43
C ASP A 547 14.89 25.92 25.13
N LYS A 548 14.19 24.98 25.80
CA LYS A 548 14.26 23.54 25.49
C LYS A 548 13.72 23.17 24.10
N LYS A 549 12.98 24.05 23.43
CA LYS A 549 12.46 23.82 22.08
C LYS A 549 13.43 24.35 21.01
N ASN A 550 13.99 25.56 21.20
CA ASN A 550 15.02 26.09 20.32
C ASN A 550 16.29 25.22 20.32
N ASN A 551 16.77 24.79 21.50
CA ASN A 551 17.97 23.95 21.58
C ASN A 551 17.77 22.53 20.98
N LYS A 552 16.52 22.14 20.68
CA LYS A 552 16.20 20.87 19.99
C LYS A 552 15.96 21.03 18.48
N LEU A 553 15.82 22.28 17.99
CA LEU A 553 15.83 22.65 16.57
C LEU A 553 17.27 22.85 16.09
N ILE A 554 18.08 23.62 16.83
CA ILE A 554 19.50 23.85 16.51
C ILE A 554 20.29 22.53 16.45
N LYS A 555 19.98 21.57 17.34
CA LYS A 555 20.60 20.23 17.32
C LYS A 555 20.06 19.31 16.21
N LYS A 556 19.04 19.74 15.47
CA LYS A 556 18.49 19.03 14.29
C LYS A 556 18.98 19.63 12.97
N GLU A 557 19.23 20.94 12.95
CA GLU A 557 19.88 21.63 11.82
C GLU A 557 21.35 21.22 11.72
N LYS A 558 22.11 21.21 12.83
CA LYS A 558 23.51 20.73 12.81
C LYS A 558 23.68 19.27 12.37
N LEU A 559 22.72 18.41 12.73
CA LEU A 559 22.67 17.00 12.28
C LEU A 559 22.17 16.84 10.83
N ALA A 560 21.67 17.91 10.19
CA ALA A 560 21.38 17.93 8.77
C ALA A 560 22.59 18.44 7.98
N ASP A 561 23.25 19.51 8.46
CA ASP A 561 24.46 20.07 7.85
C ASP A 561 25.63 19.06 7.82
N GLU A 562 25.81 18.27 8.88
CA GLU A 562 26.79 17.16 8.92
C GLU A 562 26.48 16.04 7.91
N ASN A 563 25.21 15.79 7.57
CA ASN A 563 24.82 14.77 6.58
C ASN A 563 24.85 15.30 5.13
N SER A 564 24.83 16.62 4.90
CA SER A 564 25.08 17.18 3.56
C SER A 564 26.57 17.20 3.21
N ALA A 565 27.45 17.42 4.19
CA ALA A 565 28.90 17.47 3.96
C ALA A 565 29.47 16.12 3.47
N GLU A 566 28.91 14.98 3.92
CA GLU A 566 29.31 13.64 3.45
C GLU A 566 28.74 13.26 2.06
N LEU A 567 27.93 14.12 1.43
CA LEU A 567 27.34 13.87 0.10
C LEU A 567 27.94 14.72 -1.04
N ASP A 568 28.74 15.74 -0.71
CA ASP A 568 29.41 16.58 -1.70
C ASP A 568 30.78 16.01 -2.13
N ASP A 569 31.47 15.23 -1.28
CA ASP A 569 32.76 14.59 -1.62
C ASP A 569 32.64 13.49 -2.70
N ASP A 570 31.47 12.84 -2.84
CA ASP A 570 31.21 11.78 -3.85
C ASP A 570 30.93 12.33 -5.27
N LEU A 571 30.83 13.66 -5.45
CA LEU A 571 30.50 14.29 -6.73
C LEU A 571 31.72 14.81 -7.52
N ASP A 572 32.86 15.05 -6.88
CA ASP A 572 34.05 15.57 -7.54
C ASP A 572 34.91 14.49 -8.25
N GLU A 573 34.80 13.20 -7.89
CA GLU A 573 35.52 12.11 -8.58
C GLU A 573 34.96 11.75 -9.98
N LEU A 574 33.79 12.25 -10.36
CA LEU A 574 33.17 11.99 -11.67
C LEU A 574 33.38 13.09 -12.73
N ALA A 575 34.11 14.16 -12.41
CA ALA A 575 34.31 15.31 -13.30
C ALA A 575 35.59 15.24 -14.18
N GLU A 576 36.56 14.37 -13.89
CA GLU A 576 37.84 14.27 -14.62
C GLU A 576 37.83 13.27 -15.81
N SER A 577 37.01 13.52 -16.84
CA SER A 577 37.19 12.85 -18.15
C SER A 577 36.81 13.70 -19.37
N LYS A 578 37.53 14.80 -19.60
CA LYS A 578 37.41 15.56 -20.87
C LYS A 578 38.23 14.92 -22.01
N PRO A 579 37.62 14.64 -23.18
CA PRO A 579 38.37 14.21 -24.35
C PRO A 579 39.13 15.38 -24.99
N LYS A 580 40.40 15.17 -25.37
CA LYS A 580 41.21 16.18 -26.06
C LYS A 580 40.71 16.42 -27.48
N LYS A 581 40.42 17.68 -27.82
CA LYS A 581 40.05 18.12 -29.17
C LYS A 581 41.22 18.02 -30.15
N LYS A 582 40.89 17.77 -31.43
CA LYS A 582 41.79 17.88 -32.58
C LYS A 582 42.26 19.33 -32.74
N ASP A 583 43.56 19.51 -32.93
CA ASP A 583 44.12 20.78 -33.40
C ASP A 583 44.30 20.78 -34.92
N LYS A 584 44.09 21.94 -35.55
CA LYS A 584 44.29 22.16 -37.00
C LYS A 584 45.11 23.43 -37.21
N SER A 585 46.36 23.32 -37.67
CA SER A 585 46.87 24.21 -38.72
C SER A 585 48.16 23.70 -39.40
N LYS A 586 48.22 23.83 -40.74
CA LYS A 586 49.41 23.90 -41.63
C LYS A 586 50.39 22.70 -41.58
N LYS A 587 50.80 22.06 -42.69
CA LYS A 587 51.28 22.65 -43.95
C LYS A 587 51.36 21.58 -45.08
N SER A 588 50.98 21.95 -46.31
CA SER A 588 51.49 21.47 -47.62
C SER A 588 51.95 20.01 -47.84
N LYS A 589 51.32 19.28 -48.79
CA LYS A 589 51.90 18.93 -50.12
C LYS A 589 51.04 17.92 -50.92
N LYS A 590 50.87 18.23 -52.22
CA LYS A 590 50.76 17.38 -53.43
C LYS A 590 49.97 16.05 -53.46
N ASN A 591 49.23 15.95 -54.57
CA ASN A 591 49.06 14.81 -55.50
C ASN A 591 47.90 13.82 -55.33
N LYS A 592 47.13 13.76 -56.44
CA LYS A 592 46.59 12.59 -57.14
C LYS A 592 45.56 11.70 -56.42
N GLN A 593 44.31 11.58 -56.90
CA GLN A 593 43.78 11.02 -58.18
C GLN A 593 43.34 9.57 -57.96
N VAL A 594 42.09 9.27 -58.35
CA VAL A 594 41.54 7.90 -58.58
C VAL A 594 41.36 7.06 -57.29
N GLU A 595 40.25 6.38 -57.03
CA GLU A 595 39.03 6.08 -57.83
C GLU A 595 37.77 6.24 -56.96
#